data_AF-A0A6B1EL33-F1
#
_entry.id   AF-A0A6B1EL33-F1
#
_cell.length_a   1.000
_cell.length_b   1.000
_cell.length_c   1.000
_cell.angle_alpha   90.00
_cell.angle_beta   90.00
_cell.angle_gamma   90.00
#
_symmetry.space_group_name_H-M   'P 1'
#
loop_
_entity.id
_entity.type
_entity.pdbx_description
1 polymer ?
#
loop_
_entity_poly.entity_id
_entity_poly.type
_entity_poly.pdbx_seq_one_letter_code
_entity_poly.pdbx_strand_id
1 'polypeptide(L)'
;MIGKSAGNKWRTCAGLALLASLILAVPARSQVTVDAYRDYFLYGRFGEVCTMCEVAVLCQAGESPPRDDLVPPGGDFTLYHIQKRTFWSQMSTIWEWFISNVSQDALAARGHTRPVHVYRVTGGSWSPREIVEARLVLNPGVLEFGDRNIDRVTRAWIGADTDAGPGFCSRLPLWDALESIEASAPEAGR
;
A
#
# COMPACT_ATOMS: atom_id res chain seq x y z
N MET A 1 76.19 1.48 -32.30
CA MET A 1 74.94 1.24 -33.03
C MET A 1 74.03 0.33 -32.18
N ILE A 2 72.86 0.84 -31.82
CA ILE A 2 71.53 0.16 -31.76
C ILE A 2 71.53 -1.20 -31.02
N GLY A 3 71.04 -1.37 -29.79
CA GLY A 3 69.67 -1.08 -29.34
C GLY A 3 68.82 -2.37 -29.37
N LYS A 4 68.46 -2.94 -28.22
CA LYS A 4 67.40 -3.97 -28.11
C LYS A 4 66.64 -3.88 -26.78
N SER A 5 65.59 -3.04 -26.84
CA SER A 5 64.23 -3.19 -26.32
C SER A 5 64.03 -3.96 -25.00
N ALA A 6 63.83 -3.22 -23.91
CA ALA A 6 63.23 -3.71 -22.68
C ALA A 6 61.70 -3.87 -22.87
N GLY A 7 61.21 -5.08 -22.59
CA GLY A 7 59.84 -5.52 -22.80
C GLY A 7 58.81 -4.71 -22.01
N ASN A 8 57.90 -4.14 -22.77
CA ASN A 8 56.73 -3.34 -22.41
C ASN A 8 55.69 -4.18 -21.63
N LYS A 9 55.93 -4.49 -20.34
CA LYS A 9 54.96 -5.23 -19.49
C LYS A 9 53.99 -4.35 -18.70
N TRP A 10 54.12 -3.02 -18.75
CA TRP A 10 53.35 -2.12 -17.89
C TRP A 10 52.04 -1.61 -18.52
N ARG A 11 51.81 -1.86 -19.81
CA ARG A 11 50.63 -1.34 -20.53
C ARG A 11 49.38 -2.22 -20.41
N THR A 12 49.49 -3.45 -19.91
CA THR A 12 48.36 -4.38 -19.78
C THR A 12 47.59 -4.27 -18.46
N CYS A 13 48.18 -3.71 -17.39
CA CYS A 13 47.48 -3.55 -16.11
C CYS A 13 46.57 -2.31 -16.05
N ALA A 14 46.84 -1.27 -16.85
CA ALA A 14 46.04 -0.04 -16.83
C ALA A 14 44.67 -0.19 -17.55
N GLY A 15 44.58 -1.08 -18.55
CA GLY A 15 43.34 -1.31 -19.31
C GLY A 15 42.27 -2.09 -18.53
N LEU A 16 42.68 -3.03 -17.68
CA LEU A 16 41.77 -3.86 -16.88
C LEU A 16 41.15 -3.09 -15.69
N ALA A 17 41.89 -2.16 -15.09
CA ALA A 17 41.39 -1.33 -14.01
C ALA A 17 40.32 -0.31 -14.47
N LEU A 18 40.43 0.19 -15.71
CA LEU A 18 39.44 1.10 -16.29
C LEU A 18 38.13 0.39 -16.67
N LEU A 19 38.20 -0.87 -17.15
CA LEU A 19 37.00 -1.66 -17.45
C LEU A 19 36.27 -2.12 -16.18
N ALA A 20 36.98 -2.43 -15.09
CA ALA A 20 36.36 -2.82 -13.83
C ALA A 20 35.63 -1.65 -13.14
N SER A 21 36.10 -0.40 -13.33
CA SER A 21 35.49 0.79 -12.72
C SER A 21 34.21 1.25 -13.44
N LEU A 22 34.01 0.89 -14.71
CA LEU A 22 32.78 1.23 -15.46
C LEU A 22 31.58 0.35 -15.10
N ILE A 23 31.79 -0.84 -14.51
CA ILE A 23 30.69 -1.78 -14.21
C ILE A 23 29.99 -1.43 -12.88
N LEU A 24 30.64 -0.66 -12.00
CA LEU A 24 30.10 -0.30 -10.68
C LEU A 24 29.26 1.00 -10.67
N ALA A 25 29.13 1.68 -11.81
CA ALA A 25 28.35 2.91 -11.95
C ALA A 25 27.00 2.69 -12.67
N VAL A 26 26.49 1.46 -12.74
CA VAL A 26 25.08 1.27 -13.09
C VAL A 26 24.29 1.75 -11.89
N PRO A 27 23.53 2.87 -11.97
CA PRO A 27 22.62 3.21 -10.90
C PRO A 27 21.71 2.00 -10.72
N ALA A 28 21.71 1.41 -9.53
CA ALA A 28 20.69 0.46 -9.14
C ALA A 28 19.36 1.20 -9.34
N ARG A 29 18.70 0.96 -10.48
CA ARG A 29 17.37 1.49 -10.74
C ARG A 29 16.43 0.71 -9.84
N SER A 30 16.32 1.10 -8.57
CA SER A 30 15.14 0.77 -7.76
C SER A 30 13.96 1.63 -8.21
N GLN A 31 13.68 1.65 -9.51
CA GLN A 31 12.61 2.43 -10.11
C GLN A 31 11.61 1.46 -10.70
N VAL A 32 10.93 0.72 -9.81
CA VAL A 32 9.62 0.15 -10.15
C VAL A 32 8.57 1.08 -9.55
N THR A 33 8.55 2.32 -10.05
CA THR A 33 7.38 3.20 -9.91
C THR A 33 6.45 2.85 -11.05
N VAL A 34 5.51 1.94 -10.80
CA VAL A 34 4.43 1.70 -11.75
C VAL A 34 3.41 2.79 -11.54
N ASP A 35 3.30 3.72 -12.49
CA ASP A 35 2.38 4.86 -12.39
C ASP A 35 0.93 4.42 -12.12
N ALA A 36 0.54 3.24 -12.60
CA ALA A 36 -0.77 2.65 -12.37
C ALA A 36 -1.14 2.48 -10.89
N TYR A 37 -0.16 2.43 -9.98
CA TYR A 37 -0.38 2.18 -8.55
C TYR A 37 -0.12 3.40 -7.66
N ARG A 38 0.29 4.52 -8.25
CA ARG A 38 0.67 5.75 -7.51
C ARG A 38 -0.43 6.22 -6.56
N ASP A 39 -1.67 6.11 -7.01
CA ASP A 39 -2.82 6.70 -6.31
C ASP A 39 -3.47 5.71 -5.33
N TYR A 40 -2.86 4.54 -5.11
CA TYR A 40 -3.35 3.55 -4.16
C TYR A 40 -3.16 4.01 -2.71
N PHE A 41 -4.18 3.77 -1.87
CA PHE A 41 -4.19 4.14 -0.44
C PHE A 41 -2.96 3.71 0.38
N LEU A 42 -2.33 2.57 0.04
CA LEU A 42 -1.23 1.94 0.78
C LEU A 42 0.07 1.83 -0.02
N TYR A 43 0.37 2.86 -0.80
CA TYR A 43 1.59 2.96 -1.59
C TYR A 43 2.58 3.93 -0.93
N GLY A 44 3.86 3.54 -0.88
CA GLY A 44 4.97 4.30 -0.32
C GLY A 44 5.70 5.14 -1.37
N ARG A 45 6.54 6.07 -0.90
CA ARG A 45 7.29 7.03 -1.74
C ARG A 45 8.13 6.39 -2.85
N PHE A 46 8.60 5.17 -2.65
CA PHE A 46 9.49 4.46 -3.59
C PHE A 46 8.77 3.54 -4.56
N GLY A 47 7.44 3.59 -4.60
CA GLY A 47 6.70 2.70 -5.46
C GLY A 47 6.40 1.33 -4.84
N GLU A 48 6.54 1.20 -3.52
CA GLU A 48 6.34 -0.05 -2.80
C GLU A 48 5.04 -0.06 -2.01
N VAL A 49 4.45 -1.23 -1.85
CA VAL A 49 3.29 -1.41 -0.99
C VAL A 49 3.76 -1.31 0.47
N CYS A 50 3.26 -0.33 1.20
CA CYS A 50 3.74 -0.08 2.55
C CYS A 50 3.22 -1.14 3.53
N THR A 51 4.10 -2.04 3.97
CA THR A 51 3.76 -3.13 4.90
C THR A 51 3.49 -2.64 6.32
N MET A 52 4.12 -1.53 6.71
CA MET A 52 4.00 -0.95 8.05
C MET A 52 3.07 0.26 8.14
N CYS A 53 2.45 0.69 7.03
CA CYS A 53 1.58 1.85 7.06
C CYS A 53 0.22 1.50 7.68
N GLU A 54 -0.27 2.46 8.45
CA GLU A 54 -1.66 2.54 8.87
C GLU A 54 -2.35 3.63 8.04
N VAL A 55 -3.61 3.42 7.70
CA VAL A 55 -4.40 4.37 6.91
C VAL A 55 -5.82 4.41 7.42
N ALA A 56 -6.37 5.62 7.53
CA ALA A 56 -7.78 5.86 7.73
C ALA A 56 -8.46 6.14 6.37
N VAL A 57 -9.51 5.39 6.06
CA VAL A 57 -10.30 5.51 4.83
C VAL A 57 -11.75 5.79 5.21
N LEU A 58 -12.26 6.95 4.82
CA LEU A 58 -13.65 7.35 4.99
C LEU A 58 -14.44 6.99 3.75
N CYS A 59 -15.52 6.23 3.90
CA CYS A 59 -16.40 5.82 2.81
C CYS A 59 -17.83 6.31 3.03
N GLN A 60 -18.43 6.88 1.99
CA GLN A 60 -19.78 7.44 2.00
C GLN A 60 -20.53 7.08 0.74
N ALA A 61 -21.85 6.90 0.86
CA ALA A 61 -22.73 6.85 -0.29
C ALA A 61 -22.78 8.23 -0.98
N GLY A 62 -22.83 8.25 -2.31
CA GLY A 62 -22.87 9.47 -3.09
C GLY A 62 -22.24 9.32 -4.47
N GLU A 63 -22.33 10.39 -5.26
CA GLU A 63 -21.81 10.44 -6.63
C GLU A 63 -20.35 10.93 -6.71
N SER A 64 -19.74 11.31 -5.59
CA SER A 64 -18.37 11.82 -5.52
C SER A 64 -17.64 11.37 -4.26
N PRO A 65 -16.29 11.33 -4.28
CA PRO A 65 -15.49 11.09 -3.09
C PRO A 65 -15.84 12.04 -1.93
N PRO A 66 -15.90 11.54 -0.69
CA PRO A 66 -16.06 12.39 0.47
C PRO A 66 -14.84 13.29 0.63
N ARG A 67 -14.99 14.38 1.38
CA ARG A 67 -13.87 15.26 1.72
C ARG A 67 -12.76 14.47 2.41
N ASP A 68 -11.52 14.81 2.07
CA ASP A 68 -10.30 14.11 2.50
C ASP A 68 -9.54 14.84 3.61
N ASP A 69 -10.09 15.94 4.15
CA ASP A 69 -9.42 16.78 5.13
C ASP A 69 -9.81 16.49 6.59
N LEU A 70 -11.01 15.98 6.83
CA LEU A 70 -11.50 15.71 8.20
C LEU A 70 -12.62 14.67 8.24
N VAL A 71 -12.83 14.09 9.42
CA VAL A 71 -14.00 13.24 9.70
C VAL A 71 -15.25 14.12 9.82
N PRO A 72 -16.33 13.86 9.06
CA PRO A 72 -17.54 14.65 9.14
C PRO A 72 -18.15 14.62 10.56
N PRO A 73 -18.69 15.75 11.05
CA PRO A 73 -19.28 15.83 12.39
C PRO A 73 -20.59 15.05 12.54
N GLY A 74 -21.18 14.57 11.43
CA GLY A 74 -22.42 13.80 11.43
C GLY A 74 -22.76 13.26 10.04
N GLY A 75 -23.87 12.54 9.96
CA GLY A 75 -24.32 11.85 8.74
C GLY A 75 -24.03 10.34 8.79
N ASP A 76 -24.13 9.72 7.62
CA ASP A 76 -23.96 8.28 7.44
C ASP A 76 -22.65 7.99 6.72
N PHE A 77 -21.73 7.30 7.38
CA PHE A 77 -20.44 6.95 6.81
C PHE A 77 -19.82 5.73 7.47
N THR A 78 -18.88 5.11 6.77
CA THR A 78 -18.03 4.05 7.32
C THR A 78 -16.58 4.52 7.35
N LEU A 79 -15.94 4.40 8.51
CA LEU A 79 -14.52 4.67 8.68
C LEU A 79 -13.77 3.36 8.85
N TYR A 80 -12.81 3.11 7.94
CA TYR A 80 -11.91 1.97 7.98
C TYR A 80 -10.53 2.42 8.44
N HIS A 81 -10.09 1.96 9.61
CA HIS A 81 -8.69 2.12 10.06
C HIS A 81 -7.92 0.84 9.77
N ILE A 82 -7.25 0.82 8.63
CA ILE A 82 -6.43 -0.30 8.16
C ILE A 82 -5.15 -0.34 8.99
N GLN A 83 -4.95 -1.44 9.70
CA GLN A 83 -3.80 -1.63 10.57
C GLN A 83 -2.55 -2.04 9.79
N LYS A 84 -1.39 -1.84 10.42
CA LYS A 84 -0.14 -2.48 10.02
C LYS A 84 -0.28 -4.01 10.06
N ARG A 85 0.53 -4.67 9.24
CA ARG A 85 0.65 -6.13 9.27
C ARG A 85 1.23 -6.59 10.61
N THR A 86 0.68 -7.68 11.16
CA THR A 86 1.27 -8.32 12.35
C THR A 86 2.67 -8.83 12.03
N PHE A 87 3.57 -8.80 13.01
CA PHE A 87 4.97 -9.23 12.87
C PHE A 87 5.11 -10.61 12.19
N TRP A 88 4.25 -11.57 12.52
CA TRP A 88 4.25 -12.90 11.90
C TRP A 88 3.85 -12.88 10.42
N SER A 89 2.93 -12.01 10.02
CA SER A 89 2.61 -11.83 8.61
C SER A 89 3.73 -11.10 7.85
N GLN A 90 4.55 -10.29 8.52
CA GLN A 90 5.76 -9.70 7.93
C GLN A 90 6.81 -10.79 7.66
N MET A 91 6.98 -11.74 8.59
CA MET A 91 7.85 -12.91 8.41
C MET A 91 7.35 -13.86 7.32
N SER A 92 6.04 -14.09 7.20
CA SER A 92 5.48 -14.90 6.09
C SER A 92 5.67 -14.22 4.73
N THR A 93 5.64 -12.88 4.68
CA THR A 93 5.92 -12.13 3.44
C THR A 93 7.36 -12.32 2.97
N ILE A 94 8.32 -12.41 3.89
CA ILE A 94 9.72 -12.71 3.54
C ILE A 94 9.84 -14.13 2.97
N TRP A 95 9.09 -15.08 3.52
CA TRP A 95 9.02 -16.46 3.01
C TRP A 95 8.34 -16.53 1.63
N GLU A 96 7.20 -15.86 1.46
CA GLU A 96 6.50 -15.72 0.19
C GLU A 96 7.37 -15.03 -0.87
N TRP A 97 8.15 -14.02 -0.48
CA TRP A 97 9.11 -13.38 -1.38
C TRP A 97 10.20 -14.36 -1.82
N PHE A 98 10.68 -15.21 -0.90
CA PHE A 98 11.65 -16.29 -1.20
C PHE A 98 11.09 -17.30 -2.21
N ILE A 99 9.81 -17.69 -2.09
CA ILE A 99 9.11 -18.54 -3.08
C ILE A 99 8.87 -17.78 -4.39
N SER A 100 8.58 -16.48 -4.32
CA SER A 100 8.19 -15.67 -5.47
C SER A 100 9.32 -15.28 -6.43
N ASN A 101 10.58 -15.59 -6.11
CA ASN A 101 11.66 -15.59 -7.10
C ASN A 101 11.36 -16.49 -8.33
N VAL A 102 10.27 -17.26 -8.29
CA VAL A 102 9.75 -18.08 -9.39
C VAL A 102 8.55 -17.47 -10.13
N SER A 103 7.78 -16.52 -9.56
CA SER A 103 6.70 -15.80 -10.30
C SER A 103 6.18 -14.54 -9.59
N GLN A 104 6.36 -13.35 -10.19
CA GLN A 104 5.87 -12.07 -9.64
C GLN A 104 4.35 -11.86 -9.83
N ASP A 105 3.77 -12.43 -10.88
CA ASP A 105 2.35 -12.26 -11.22
C ASP A 105 1.41 -12.87 -10.18
N ALA A 106 1.83 -13.96 -9.53
CA ALA A 106 1.03 -14.65 -8.52
C ALA A 106 0.84 -13.81 -7.24
N LEU A 107 1.82 -12.98 -6.88
CA LEU A 107 1.73 -12.08 -5.72
C LEU A 107 0.81 -10.88 -5.98
N ALA A 108 0.89 -10.30 -7.18
CA ALA A 108 0.05 -9.17 -7.57
C ALA A 108 -1.45 -9.54 -7.56
N ALA A 109 -1.77 -10.76 -7.98
CA ALA A 109 -3.14 -11.28 -8.04
C ALA A 109 -3.65 -11.83 -6.69
N ARG A 110 -2.79 -12.43 -5.85
CA ARG A 110 -3.22 -12.99 -4.55
C ARG A 110 -3.47 -11.92 -3.50
N GLY A 111 -2.68 -10.84 -3.52
CA GLY A 111 -2.74 -9.79 -2.52
C GLY A 111 -2.25 -10.25 -1.15
N HIS A 112 -2.51 -9.45 -0.12
CA HIS A 112 -2.19 -9.79 1.28
C HIS A 112 -3.29 -9.32 2.22
N THR A 113 -3.41 -9.95 3.39
CA THR A 113 -4.45 -9.61 4.37
C THR A 113 -3.96 -8.72 5.49
N ARG A 114 -4.87 -7.92 6.06
CA ARG A 114 -4.62 -7.02 7.19
C ARG A 114 -5.84 -6.92 8.10
N PRO A 115 -5.63 -6.74 9.42
CA PRO A 115 -6.73 -6.37 10.29
C PRO A 115 -7.17 -4.92 9.98
N VAL A 116 -8.47 -4.69 10.06
CA VAL A 116 -9.10 -3.38 9.86
C VAL A 116 -10.09 -3.16 10.97
N HIS A 117 -10.00 -2.00 11.60
CA HIS A 117 -11.02 -1.54 12.53
C HIS A 117 -12.09 -0.80 11.73
N VAL A 118 -13.34 -1.24 11.84
CA VAL A 118 -14.49 -0.65 11.15
C VAL A 118 -15.35 0.07 12.18
N TYR A 119 -15.65 1.34 11.87
CA TYR A 119 -16.59 2.16 12.61
C TYR A 119 -17.69 2.59 11.64
N ARG A 120 -18.93 2.18 11.92
CA ARG A 120 -20.10 2.63 11.16
C ARG A 120 -20.77 3.76 11.92
N VAL A 121 -21.01 4.86 11.22
CA VAL A 121 -21.71 6.02 11.76
C VAL A 121 -23.03 6.13 11.05
N THR A 122 -24.11 6.14 11.82
CA THR A 122 -25.48 6.29 11.30
C THR A 122 -26.18 7.39 12.08
N GLY A 123 -26.66 8.41 11.38
CA GLY A 123 -27.24 9.61 11.99
C GLY A 123 -26.30 10.30 12.98
N GLY A 124 -24.98 10.23 12.75
CA GLY A 124 -23.95 10.75 13.66
C GLY A 124 -23.64 9.87 14.89
N SER A 125 -24.33 8.74 15.07
CA SER A 125 -24.05 7.81 16.16
C SER A 125 -23.01 6.77 15.73
N TRP A 126 -21.94 6.64 16.51
CA TRP A 126 -20.84 5.72 16.22
C TRP A 126 -21.14 4.31 16.74
N SER A 127 -20.89 3.31 15.90
CA SER A 127 -20.91 1.91 16.32
C SER A 127 -19.67 1.59 17.18
N PRO A 128 -19.72 0.54 18.00
CA PRO A 128 -18.53 -0.08 18.55
C PRO A 128 -17.56 -0.49 17.45
N ARG A 129 -16.27 -0.57 17.81
CA ARG A 129 -15.22 -1.08 16.92
C ARG A 129 -15.50 -2.52 16.53
N GLU A 130 -15.68 -2.76 15.25
CA GLU A 130 -15.63 -4.10 14.65
C GLU A 130 -14.22 -4.35 14.10
N ILE A 131 -13.70 -5.57 14.24
CA ILE A 131 -12.41 -5.96 13.66
C ILE A 131 -12.70 -6.95 12.53
N VAL A 132 -12.35 -6.57 11.30
CA VAL A 132 -12.47 -7.41 10.11
C VAL A 132 -11.09 -7.65 9.50
N GLU A 133 -10.99 -8.68 8.66
CA GLU A 133 -9.81 -8.87 7.81
C GLU A 133 -10.09 -8.26 6.44
N ALA A 134 -9.20 -7.38 5.97
CA ALA A 134 -9.23 -6.87 4.61
C ALA A 134 -8.15 -7.52 3.76
N ARG A 135 -8.48 -7.81 2.50
CA ARG A 135 -7.55 -8.32 1.49
C ARG A 135 -7.16 -7.21 0.52
N LEU A 136 -5.85 -7.03 0.35
CA LEU A 136 -5.26 -5.99 -0.47
C LEU A 136 -4.70 -6.58 -1.75
N VAL A 137 -5.48 -6.51 -2.82
CA VAL A 137 -5.10 -6.99 -4.14
C VAL A 137 -4.39 -5.87 -4.91
N LEU A 138 -3.29 -6.18 -5.59
CA LEU A 138 -2.51 -5.17 -6.34
C LEU A 138 -3.02 -5.00 -7.76
N ASN A 139 -3.43 -6.11 -8.38
CA ASN A 139 -4.06 -6.14 -9.69
C ASN A 139 -5.25 -7.11 -9.61
N PRO A 140 -6.52 -6.64 -9.67
CA PRO A 140 -6.97 -5.34 -10.20
C PRO A 140 -7.05 -4.16 -9.20
N GLY A 141 -6.18 -4.09 -8.18
CA GLY A 141 -6.11 -2.88 -7.34
C GLY A 141 -7.29 -2.70 -6.40
N VAL A 142 -7.72 -3.78 -5.76
CA VAL A 142 -8.94 -3.80 -4.94
C VAL A 142 -8.58 -3.94 -3.46
N LEU A 143 -9.30 -3.21 -2.59
CA LEU A 143 -9.39 -3.52 -1.17
C LEU A 143 -10.70 -4.26 -0.94
N GLU A 144 -10.61 -5.48 -0.43
CA GLU A 144 -11.78 -6.28 -0.10
C GLU A 144 -11.94 -6.30 1.40
N PHE A 145 -13.04 -5.74 1.89
CA PHE A 145 -13.54 -5.86 3.24
C PHE A 145 -14.70 -6.87 3.17
N GLY A 146 -14.90 -7.69 4.20
CA GLY A 146 -15.90 -8.76 4.15
C GLY A 146 -17.29 -8.34 3.64
N ASP A 147 -17.68 -7.08 3.87
CA ASP A 147 -18.94 -6.47 3.44
C ASP A 147 -18.85 -5.55 2.21
N ARG A 148 -17.64 -5.24 1.71
CA ARG A 148 -17.46 -4.22 0.66
C ARG A 148 -16.13 -4.35 -0.05
N ASN A 149 -16.14 -4.16 -1.36
CA ASN A 149 -14.91 -4.00 -2.13
C ASN A 149 -14.71 -2.52 -2.48
N ILE A 150 -13.48 -2.05 -2.57
CA ILE A 150 -13.11 -0.68 -2.97
C ILE A 150 -12.09 -0.77 -4.09
N ASP A 151 -12.41 -0.14 -5.22
CA ASP A 151 -11.43 0.13 -6.28
C ASP A 151 -10.46 1.20 -5.77
N ARG A 152 -9.17 0.88 -5.69
CA ARG A 152 -8.16 1.81 -5.15
C ARG A 152 -7.75 2.89 -6.14
N VAL A 153 -8.06 2.74 -7.43
CA VAL A 153 -7.84 3.75 -8.47
C VAL A 153 -8.99 4.74 -8.45
N THR A 154 -10.20 4.24 -8.69
CA THR A 154 -11.39 5.08 -8.85
C THR A 154 -11.95 5.54 -7.52
N ARG A 155 -11.54 4.88 -6.42
CA ARG A 155 -12.01 5.08 -5.05
C ARG A 155 -13.49 4.79 -4.85
N ALA A 156 -14.16 4.26 -5.88
CA ALA A 156 -15.54 3.81 -5.77
C ALA A 156 -15.57 2.51 -4.98
N TRP A 157 -16.61 2.31 -4.17
CA TRP A 157 -16.90 0.96 -3.74
C TRP A 157 -17.38 0.13 -4.94
N ILE A 158 -16.96 -1.12 -4.98
CA ILE A 158 -17.37 -2.12 -5.96
C ILE A 158 -18.38 -3.00 -5.22
N GLY A 159 -19.62 -3.01 -5.69
CA GLY A 159 -20.73 -3.60 -4.95
C GLY A 159 -20.61 -5.12 -4.78
N ALA A 160 -21.02 -5.60 -3.61
CA ALA A 160 -21.75 -6.87 -3.48
C ALA A 160 -23.27 -6.63 -3.44
N ASP A 161 -23.72 -5.44 -3.02
CA ASP A 161 -25.12 -5.04 -2.97
C ASP A 161 -25.38 -3.87 -3.93
N THR A 162 -26.19 -4.12 -4.96
CA THR A 162 -26.55 -3.13 -5.99
C THR A 162 -27.60 -2.12 -5.51
N ASP A 163 -28.21 -2.37 -4.36
CA ASP A 163 -29.26 -1.52 -3.75
C ASP A 163 -28.69 -0.37 -2.88
N ALA A 164 -27.41 -0.40 -2.51
CA ALA A 164 -26.79 0.65 -1.68
C ALA A 164 -26.44 1.94 -2.44
N GLY A 165 -26.64 1.96 -3.77
CA GLY A 165 -26.28 3.09 -4.63
C GLY A 165 -24.76 3.26 -4.83
N PRO A 166 -24.33 4.27 -5.61
CA PRO A 166 -22.92 4.60 -5.77
C PRO A 166 -22.35 5.12 -4.44
N GLY A 167 -21.05 4.91 -4.25
CA GLY A 167 -20.34 5.45 -3.10
C GLY A 167 -18.84 5.41 -3.30
N PHE A 168 -18.16 6.26 -2.55
CA PHE A 168 -16.75 6.53 -2.73
C PHE A 168 -16.02 6.64 -1.40
N CYS A 169 -14.71 6.50 -1.47
CA CYS A 169 -13.83 6.50 -0.32
C CYS A 169 -12.69 7.51 -0.46
N SER A 170 -12.32 8.17 0.63
CA SER A 170 -11.19 9.09 0.67
C SER A 170 -10.25 8.73 1.80
N ARG A 171 -8.95 8.97 1.57
CA ARG A 171 -7.94 8.82 2.61
C ARG A 171 -8.00 10.04 3.50
N LEU A 172 -8.11 9.82 4.80
CA LEU A 172 -8.03 10.90 5.78
C LEU A 172 -6.60 11.05 6.33
N PRO A 173 -6.25 12.22 6.88
CA PRO A 173 -5.09 12.36 7.73
C PRO A 173 -5.24 11.39 8.91
N LEU A 174 -4.24 10.52 9.09
CA LEU A 174 -4.34 9.42 10.05
C LEU A 174 -4.59 9.94 11.47
N TRP A 175 -3.82 10.94 11.91
CA TRP A 175 -3.89 11.44 13.28
C TRP A 175 -5.26 12.06 13.60
N ASP A 176 -5.76 12.94 12.74
CA ASP A 176 -7.07 13.59 12.93
C ASP A 176 -8.22 12.56 12.96
N ALA A 177 -8.12 11.51 12.13
CA ALA A 177 -9.09 10.42 12.14
C ALA A 177 -9.03 9.61 13.45
N LEU A 178 -7.84 9.35 13.99
CA LEU A 178 -7.67 8.65 15.27
C LEU A 178 -8.21 9.47 16.44
N GLU A 179 -7.94 10.77 16.48
CA GLU A 179 -8.50 11.67 17.49
C GLU A 179 -10.02 11.68 17.44
N SER A 180 -10.61 11.71 16.24
CA SER A 180 -12.06 11.65 16.06
C SER A 180 -12.67 10.33 16.55
N ILE A 181 -11.99 9.20 16.28
CA ILE A 181 -12.38 7.88 16.78
C ILE A 181 -12.33 7.87 18.31
N GLU A 182 -11.23 8.31 18.91
CA GLU A 182 -11.06 8.31 20.37
C GLU A 182 -12.10 9.18 21.08
N ALA A 183 -12.47 10.31 20.48
CA ALA A 183 -13.48 11.21 21.03
C ALA A 183 -14.92 10.68 20.92
N SER A 184 -15.23 9.82 19.94
CA SER A 184 -16.62 9.54 19.53
C SER A 184 -17.01 8.07 19.58
N ALA A 185 -16.08 7.16 19.31
CA ALA A 185 -16.38 5.74 19.23
C ALA A 185 -16.55 5.14 20.64
N PRO A 186 -17.63 4.41 20.90
CA PRO A 186 -17.78 3.72 22.18
C PRO A 186 -16.70 2.65 22.34
N GLU A 187 -16.20 2.47 23.56
CA GLU A 187 -15.24 1.41 23.86
C GLU A 187 -15.83 0.04 23.46
N ALA A 188 -15.02 -0.76 22.76
CA ALA A 188 -15.40 -2.14 22.49
C ALA A 188 -15.49 -2.89 23.83
N GLY A 189 -16.68 -3.45 24.13
CA GLY A 189 -16.86 -4.31 25.30
C GLY A 189 -15.81 -5.43 25.29
N ARG A 190 -15.06 -5.54 26.38
CA ARG A 190 -14.02 -6.56 26.58
C ARG A 190 -14.61 -7.96 26.71
#